data_AF-H6A2P2-F1
#
_entry.id   AF-H6A2P2-F1
#
_cell.length_a   1.000
_cell.length_b   1.000
_cell.length_c   1.000
_cell.angle_alpha   90.00
_cell.angle_beta   90.00
_cell.angle_gamma   90.00
#
_symmetry.space_group_name_H-M   'P 1'
#
loop_
_entity.id
_entity.type
_entity.pdbx_description
1 polymer ?
#
loop_
_entity_poly.entity_id
_entity_poly.type
_entity_poly.pdbx_seq_one_letter_code
_entity_poly.pdbx_strand_id
1 'polypeptide(L)'
;MHLAADYPHRGGGRLGLGPFAAAVLRTDNRRRAIAGGAVLASALLLVATPRLRHSPALHLFADMRNLLGVPNTLNVLTAYPLLLAGVPGLILCLFGGGCFGISCHVAELQLPCRTTTVAMVARNSSCHVAELQLPWLLDCSCHLSLRWEALGWFLFYVGNVGAAFGSAYYHLKPDDDRLIWDRLPMMMSASSLLSILVIERVDERAGLSCLISLLSLLLVSSACERILDDMRLWVVLNLVPCVAIPAMLFLFAPKYTHSRFWFLATGKAFTFWQDSKALPTERFTV
;
A
#
# COMPACT_ATOMS: atom_id res chain seq x y z
N MET A 1 18.63 -3.97 -75.42
CA MET A 1 17.57 -3.29 -74.65
C MET A 1 17.30 -4.11 -73.39
N HIS A 2 17.97 -3.77 -72.29
CA HIS A 2 17.75 -4.40 -70.98
C HIS A 2 16.65 -3.63 -70.25
N LEU A 3 15.56 -4.31 -69.89
CA LEU A 3 14.52 -3.79 -68.99
C LEU A 3 15.09 -3.75 -67.56
N ALA A 4 15.28 -2.55 -67.03
CA ALA A 4 15.53 -2.32 -65.62
C ALA A 4 14.20 -2.45 -64.86
N ALA A 5 14.14 -3.39 -63.91
CA ALA A 5 13.05 -3.48 -62.95
C ALA A 5 13.35 -2.49 -61.81
N ASP A 6 12.54 -1.43 -61.73
CA ASP A 6 12.54 -0.49 -60.61
C ASP A 6 12.12 -1.23 -59.33
N TYR A 7 13.05 -1.38 -58.40
CA TYR A 7 12.76 -1.75 -57.02
C TYR A 7 12.38 -0.48 -56.24
N PRO A 8 11.23 -0.44 -55.53
CA PRO A 8 10.94 0.68 -54.65
C PRO A 8 11.91 0.64 -53.46
N HIS A 9 12.64 1.74 -53.27
CA HIS A 9 13.48 1.95 -52.10
C HIS A 9 12.63 1.81 -50.83
N ARG A 10 12.98 0.81 -50.02
CA ARG A 10 12.44 0.58 -48.68
C ARG A 10 12.94 1.72 -47.79
N GLY A 11 12.20 2.83 -47.77
CA GLY A 11 12.38 3.89 -46.80
C GLY A 11 12.28 3.28 -45.41
N GLY A 12 13.40 3.31 -44.68
CA GLY A 12 13.47 2.91 -43.27
C GLY A 12 12.57 3.81 -42.45
N GLY A 13 11.30 3.43 -42.34
CA GLY A 13 10.35 4.05 -41.44
C GLY A 13 10.87 3.86 -40.03
N ARG A 14 11.35 4.95 -39.42
CA ARG A 14 11.39 5.07 -37.96
C ARG A 14 9.97 4.76 -37.51
N LEU A 15 9.76 3.58 -36.92
CA LEU A 15 8.54 3.23 -36.18
C LEU A 15 8.45 4.24 -35.03
N GLY A 16 7.87 5.41 -35.31
CA GLY A 16 7.50 6.38 -34.31
C GLY A 16 6.56 5.66 -33.36
N LEU A 17 6.93 5.57 -32.07
CA LEU A 17 6.01 5.12 -31.04
C LEU A 17 4.71 5.90 -31.22
N GLY A 18 3.63 5.20 -31.57
CA GLY A 18 2.34 5.81 -31.78
C GLY A 18 1.94 6.66 -30.57
N PRO A 19 1.06 7.67 -30.74
CA PRO A 19 0.66 8.59 -29.67
C PRO A 19 0.15 7.87 -28.41
N PHE A 20 -0.42 6.68 -28.55
CA PHE A 20 -0.81 5.81 -27.44
C PHE A 20 0.39 5.27 -26.65
N ALA A 21 1.41 4.74 -27.32
CA ALA A 21 2.62 4.23 -26.65
C ALA A 21 3.40 5.37 -25.97
N ALA A 22 3.43 6.55 -26.59
CA ALA A 22 3.99 7.75 -25.98
C ALA A 22 3.21 8.22 -24.73
N ALA A 23 1.87 8.12 -24.74
CA ALA A 23 1.04 8.46 -23.59
C ALA A 23 1.22 7.48 -22.41
N VAL A 24 1.31 6.17 -22.69
CA VAL A 24 1.57 5.12 -21.69
C VAL A 24 2.96 5.28 -21.06
N LEU A 25 4.00 5.54 -21.85
CA LEU A 25 5.34 5.79 -21.32
C LEU A 25 5.39 7.07 -20.49
N ARG A 26 4.65 8.12 -20.87
CA ARG A 26 4.57 9.38 -20.11
C ARG A 26 3.92 9.17 -18.73
N THR A 27 2.88 8.36 -18.63
CA THR A 27 2.22 8.07 -17.35
C THR A 27 3.08 7.18 -16.45
N ASP A 28 3.78 6.20 -17.00
CA ASP A 28 4.71 5.34 -16.23
C ASP A 28 5.91 6.14 -15.71
N ASN A 29 6.52 6.99 -16.55
CA ASN A 29 7.60 7.87 -16.12
C ASN A 29 7.17 8.84 -15.01
N ARG A 30 5.95 9.39 -15.08
CA ARG A 30 5.41 10.25 -14.02
C ARG A 30 5.26 9.51 -12.70
N ARG A 31 4.74 8.28 -12.72
CA ARG A 31 4.57 7.44 -11.52
C ARG A 31 5.92 7.12 -10.87
N ARG A 32 6.91 6.72 -11.66
CA ARG A 32 8.28 6.47 -11.18
C ARG A 32 8.95 7.72 -10.63
N ALA A 33 8.74 8.87 -11.26
CA ALA A 33 9.25 10.15 -10.76
C ALA A 33 8.63 10.53 -9.40
N ILE A 34 7.33 10.32 -9.21
CA ILE A 34 6.66 10.56 -7.92
C ILE A 34 7.20 9.62 -6.85
N ALA A 35 7.30 8.32 -7.15
CA ALA A 35 7.85 7.33 -6.20
C ALA A 35 9.31 7.64 -5.84
N GLY A 36 10.14 7.94 -6.84
CA GLY A 36 11.54 8.35 -6.62
C GLY A 36 11.64 9.63 -5.80
N GLY A 37 10.79 10.62 -6.07
CA GLY A 37 10.68 11.86 -5.30
C GLY A 37 10.31 11.61 -3.84
N ALA A 38 9.36 10.71 -3.57
CA ALA A 38 8.97 10.35 -2.20
C ALA A 38 10.11 9.65 -1.43
N VAL A 39 10.84 8.74 -2.08
CA VAL A 39 12.02 8.09 -1.48
C VAL A 39 13.12 9.10 -1.20
N LEU A 40 13.43 9.98 -2.16
CA LEU A 40 14.43 11.04 -1.99
C LEU A 40 14.04 12.00 -0.87
N ALA A 41 12.78 12.43 -0.81
CA ALA A 41 12.29 13.29 0.26
C ALA A 41 12.41 12.61 1.64
N SER A 42 12.08 11.33 1.73
CA SER A 42 12.23 10.54 2.96
C SER A 42 13.70 10.43 3.38
N ALA A 43 14.62 10.19 2.44
CA ALA A 43 16.05 10.15 2.69
C ALA A 43 16.60 11.53 3.13
N LEU A 44 16.15 12.61 2.49
CA LEU A 44 16.52 13.97 2.87
C LEU A 44 16.03 14.31 4.29
N LEU A 45 14.81 13.91 4.66
CA LEU A 45 14.29 14.05 6.02
C LEU A 45 15.15 13.30 7.04
N LEU A 46 15.60 12.07 6.73
CA LEU A 46 16.50 11.30 7.60
C LEU A 46 17.86 11.96 7.80
N VAL A 47 18.41 12.57 6.74
CA VAL A 47 19.71 13.27 6.79
C VAL A 47 19.59 14.61 7.50
N ALA A 48 18.51 15.35 7.26
CA ALA A 48 18.28 16.68 7.82
C ALA A 48 17.91 16.63 9.31
N THR A 49 17.30 15.54 9.78
CA THR A 49 16.90 15.41 11.19
C THR A 49 18.08 14.96 12.08
N PRO A 50 18.33 15.66 13.20
CA PRO A 50 19.34 15.23 14.16
C PRO A 50 18.95 13.89 14.78
N ARG A 51 19.94 13.12 15.26
CA ARG A 51 19.70 11.81 15.88
C ARG A 51 18.67 11.92 17.01
N LEU A 52 17.59 11.16 16.88
CA LEU A 52 16.51 11.07 17.86
C LEU A 52 16.75 9.84 18.73
N ARG A 53 17.27 10.06 19.94
CA ARG A 53 17.48 9.00 20.94
C ARG A 53 16.25 8.80 21.80
N HIS A 54 16.14 7.65 22.46
CA HIS A 54 15.14 7.49 23.51
C HIS A 54 15.36 8.52 24.62
N SER A 55 14.26 9.18 25.03
CA SER A 55 14.24 9.97 26.25
C SER A 55 13.61 9.13 27.36
N PRO A 56 14.16 9.13 28.59
CA PRO A 56 13.53 8.47 29.74
C PRO A 56 12.08 8.93 30.00
N ALA A 57 11.74 10.15 29.55
CA ALA A 57 10.38 10.70 29.65
C ALA A 57 9.36 10.00 28.73
N LEU A 58 9.81 9.16 27.78
CA LEU A 58 8.94 8.43 26.85
C LEU A 58 7.94 7.50 27.56
N HIS A 59 8.32 6.96 28.72
CA HIS A 59 7.49 6.04 29.50
C HIS A 59 6.54 6.75 30.46
N LEU A 60 6.58 8.08 30.53
CA LEU A 60 5.72 8.88 31.40
C LEU A 60 4.43 9.21 30.64
N PHE A 61 3.36 8.49 30.95
CA PHE A 61 2.06 8.75 30.35
C PHE A 61 1.30 9.84 31.09
N ALA A 62 0.50 10.59 30.33
CA ALA A 62 -0.49 11.51 30.90
C ALA A 62 -1.60 10.76 31.67
N ASP A 63 -1.88 9.52 31.28
CA ASP A 63 -2.82 8.65 31.97
C ASP A 63 -2.14 7.87 33.08
N MET A 64 -2.47 8.18 34.33
CA MET A 64 -1.98 7.48 35.53
C MET A 64 -3.10 6.73 36.27
N ARG A 65 -4.27 6.61 35.63
CA ARG A 65 -5.44 5.94 36.23
C ARG A 65 -5.15 4.45 36.41
N ASN A 66 -5.56 3.93 37.56
CA ASN A 66 -5.49 2.52 37.90
C ASN A 66 -6.89 2.02 38.25
N LEU A 67 -7.63 1.58 37.23
CA LEU A 67 -8.95 1.01 37.37
C LEU A 67 -8.83 -0.52 37.42
N LEU A 68 -9.47 -1.15 38.42
CA LEU A 68 -9.49 -2.61 38.60
C LEU A 68 -8.08 -3.27 38.67
N GLY A 69 -7.06 -2.52 39.12
CA GLY A 69 -5.69 -3.02 39.22
C GLY A 69 -4.88 -2.92 37.92
N VAL A 70 -5.45 -2.35 36.84
CA VAL A 70 -4.77 -2.14 35.56
C VAL A 70 -4.17 -0.73 35.50
N PRO A 71 -2.84 -0.55 35.53
CA PRO A 71 -2.21 0.76 35.38
C PRO A 71 -2.40 1.32 33.96
N ASN A 72 -2.40 2.65 33.82
CA ASN A 72 -2.58 3.36 32.55
C ASN A 72 -3.83 2.89 31.79
N THR A 73 -4.94 2.72 32.53
CA THR A 73 -6.12 2.00 32.06
C THR A 73 -6.66 2.56 30.74
N LEU A 74 -6.73 3.89 30.57
CA LEU A 74 -7.25 4.45 29.32
C LEU A 74 -6.31 4.16 28.16
N ASN A 75 -4.99 4.20 28.38
CA ASN A 75 -4.04 3.87 27.33
C ASN A 75 -4.15 2.40 26.91
N VAL A 76 -4.43 1.49 27.84
CA VAL A 76 -4.73 0.09 27.51
C VAL A 76 -6.07 -0.01 26.77
N LEU A 77 -7.10 0.73 27.20
CA LEU A 77 -8.42 0.70 26.58
C LEU A 77 -8.43 1.23 25.13
N THR A 78 -7.54 2.18 24.80
CA THR A 78 -7.38 2.65 23.41
C THR A 78 -6.89 1.57 22.43
N ALA A 79 -6.44 0.40 22.90
CA ALA A 79 -6.10 -0.73 22.05
C ALA A 79 -7.32 -1.52 21.55
N TYR A 80 -8.47 -1.43 22.25
CA TYR A 80 -9.66 -2.21 21.92
C TYR A 80 -10.23 -1.92 20.52
N PRO A 81 -10.30 -0.66 20.03
CA PRO A 81 -10.75 -0.40 18.66
C PRO A 81 -9.93 -1.13 17.59
N LEU A 82 -8.60 -1.24 17.78
CA LEU A 82 -7.74 -2.01 16.87
C LEU A 82 -8.05 -3.50 16.91
N LEU A 83 -8.33 -4.04 18.09
CA LEU A 83 -8.72 -5.45 18.25
C LEU A 83 -10.09 -5.72 17.62
N LEU A 84 -11.07 -4.83 17.83
CA LEU A 84 -12.42 -4.93 17.29
C LEU A 84 -12.44 -4.83 15.76
N ALA A 85 -11.57 -4.02 15.16
CA ALA A 85 -11.42 -3.97 13.71
C ALA A 85 -10.55 -5.13 13.17
N GLY A 86 -9.51 -5.51 13.94
CA GLY A 86 -8.50 -6.49 13.54
C GLY A 86 -9.00 -7.92 13.52
N VAL A 87 -9.67 -8.38 14.58
CA VAL A 87 -10.08 -9.78 14.74
C VAL A 87 -11.12 -10.21 13.70
N PRO A 88 -12.23 -9.49 13.47
CA PRO A 88 -13.18 -9.87 12.43
C PRO A 88 -12.54 -9.86 11.04
N GLY A 89 -11.70 -8.86 10.73
CA GLY A 89 -10.97 -8.79 9.46
C GLY A 89 -10.01 -9.97 9.27
N LEU A 90 -9.29 -10.37 10.32
CA LEU A 90 -8.39 -11.52 10.28
C LEU A 90 -9.16 -12.83 10.10
N ILE A 91 -10.29 -13.00 10.79
CA ILE A 91 -11.19 -14.14 10.62
C ILE A 91 -11.71 -14.19 9.18
N LEU A 92 -12.11 -13.05 8.61
CA LEU A 92 -12.53 -12.98 7.21
C LEU A 92 -11.40 -13.36 6.25
N CYS A 93 -10.14 -12.97 6.52
CA CYS A 93 -9.00 -13.41 5.71
C CYS A 93 -8.72 -14.91 5.82
N LEU A 94 -8.91 -15.51 7.01
CA LEU A 94 -8.59 -16.93 7.26
C LEU A 94 -9.70 -17.90 6.81
N PHE A 95 -10.96 -17.53 7.03
CA PHE A 95 -12.12 -18.38 6.77
C PHE A 95 -12.89 -17.98 5.50
N GLY A 96 -12.64 -16.78 4.96
CA GLY A 96 -13.30 -16.25 3.78
C GLY A 96 -12.71 -16.74 2.47
N GLY A 97 -12.38 -18.04 2.35
CA GLY A 97 -11.86 -18.69 1.13
C GLY A 97 -12.75 -18.58 -0.12
N GLY A 98 -13.85 -17.82 -0.07
CA GLY A 98 -14.64 -17.36 -1.21
C GLY A 98 -15.32 -15.99 -1.02
N CYS A 99 -15.04 -15.24 0.06
CA CYS A 99 -15.77 -14.01 0.43
C CYS A 99 -14.99 -12.70 0.24
N PHE A 100 -13.72 -12.73 -0.17
CA PHE A 100 -13.06 -11.57 -0.78
C PHE A 100 -13.56 -11.35 -2.22
N GLY A 101 -14.89 -11.38 -2.40
CA GLY A 101 -15.59 -11.03 -3.63
C GLY A 101 -15.71 -9.51 -3.82
N ILE A 102 -14.75 -8.71 -3.33
CA ILE A 102 -14.73 -7.26 -3.55
C ILE A 102 -14.15 -6.92 -4.94
N SER A 103 -13.46 -7.85 -5.61
CA SER A 103 -12.88 -7.62 -6.94
C SER A 103 -13.56 -8.36 -8.09
N CYS A 104 -14.56 -9.21 -7.85
CA CYS A 104 -15.20 -10.01 -8.90
C CYS A 104 -16.68 -9.64 -9.10
N HIS A 105 -16.96 -8.36 -9.37
CA HIS A 105 -18.26 -7.97 -9.94
C HIS A 105 -18.14 -6.94 -11.08
N VAL A 106 -16.98 -6.88 -11.75
CA VAL A 106 -16.80 -6.14 -13.02
C VAL A 106 -16.11 -7.01 -14.06
N ALA A 107 -16.56 -8.26 -14.20
CA ALA A 107 -16.35 -9.04 -15.43
C ALA A 107 -17.69 -9.41 -16.11
N GLU A 108 -18.81 -9.21 -15.44
CA GLU A 108 -20.14 -9.30 -16.05
C GLU A 108 -20.74 -7.90 -16.17
N LEU A 109 -21.19 -7.56 -17.38
CA LEU A 109 -21.90 -6.33 -17.78
C LEU A 109 -21.08 -5.04 -17.90
N GLN A 110 -20.42 -4.87 -19.05
CA GLN A 110 -20.76 -3.86 -20.05
C GLN A 110 -19.67 -3.81 -21.13
N LEU A 111 -19.78 -4.68 -22.14
CA LEU A 111 -19.28 -4.35 -23.48
C LEU A 111 -20.23 -3.30 -24.04
N PRO A 112 -19.85 -2.02 -24.22
CA PRO A 112 -20.61 -1.16 -25.09
C PRO A 112 -20.35 -1.63 -26.52
N CYS A 113 -21.36 -2.24 -27.14
CA CYS A 113 -21.46 -2.26 -28.59
C CYS A 113 -21.35 -0.81 -29.10
N ARG A 114 -20.16 -0.40 -29.54
CA ARG A 114 -19.99 0.73 -30.46
C ARG A 114 -18.70 0.59 -31.26
N THR A 115 -18.89 -0.01 -32.44
CA THR A 115 -18.30 0.40 -33.73
C THR A 115 -16.79 0.57 -33.78
N THR A 116 -16.10 -0.53 -34.12
CA THR A 116 -14.97 -0.47 -35.05
C THR A 116 -15.41 -1.09 -36.36
N THR A 117 -15.84 -0.22 -37.27
CA THR A 117 -16.04 -0.48 -38.69
C THR A 117 -14.69 -0.92 -39.26
N VAL A 118 -14.47 -2.23 -39.34
CA VAL A 118 -13.54 -2.81 -40.30
C VAL A 118 -14.41 -3.39 -41.40
N ALA A 119 -14.35 -2.74 -42.56
CA ALA A 119 -15.16 -3.02 -43.73
C ALA A 119 -15.14 -4.52 -44.09
N MET A 120 -16.29 -5.17 -44.00
CA MET A 120 -16.56 -6.42 -44.71
C MET A 120 -16.67 -6.10 -46.21
N VAL A 121 -15.61 -6.35 -46.96
CA VAL A 121 -15.73 -6.65 -48.39
C VAL A 121 -15.88 -8.16 -48.51
N ALA A 122 -17.04 -8.58 -49.01
CA ALA A 122 -17.40 -9.96 -49.24
C ALA A 122 -16.46 -10.62 -50.28
N ARG A 123 -16.02 -11.85 -50.00
CA ARG A 123 -16.10 -12.91 -51.00
C ARG A 123 -16.03 -14.30 -50.36
N ASN A 124 -16.86 -15.16 -50.97
CA ASN A 124 -17.14 -16.54 -50.63
C ASN A 124 -15.87 -17.42 -50.64
N SER A 125 -16.01 -18.60 -50.04
CA SER A 125 -15.10 -19.77 -50.05
C SER A 125 -13.78 -19.71 -49.24
N SER A 126 -13.76 -20.51 -48.17
CA SER A 126 -12.65 -21.27 -47.57
C SER A 126 -11.27 -20.62 -47.43
N CYS A 127 -10.87 -20.29 -46.20
CA CYS A 127 -9.48 -20.40 -45.75
C CYS A 127 -9.39 -20.43 -44.21
N HIS A 128 -8.62 -21.40 -43.70
CA HIS A 128 -8.28 -21.63 -42.29
C HIS A 128 -7.27 -20.59 -41.72
N VAL A 129 -7.23 -20.52 -40.38
CA VAL A 129 -6.20 -19.98 -39.45
C VAL A 129 -6.16 -18.43 -39.36
N ALA A 130 -6.14 -17.74 -38.21
CA ALA A 130 -5.60 -18.07 -36.89
C ALA A 130 -6.43 -17.43 -35.75
N GLU A 131 -6.76 -18.25 -34.75
CA GLU A 131 -7.28 -17.81 -33.46
C GLU A 131 -6.05 -17.47 -32.58
N LEU A 132 -5.78 -16.18 -32.34
CA LEU A 132 -4.68 -15.78 -31.45
C LEU A 132 -5.18 -15.87 -30.00
N GLN A 133 -4.96 -17.04 -29.39
CA GLN A 133 -5.17 -17.32 -27.97
C GLN A 133 -4.28 -16.39 -27.10
N LEU A 134 -4.90 -15.44 -26.38
CA LEU A 134 -4.35 -14.84 -25.17
C LEU A 134 -5.38 -14.67 -24.00
N PRO A 135 -6.37 -15.56 -23.74
CA PRO A 135 -7.21 -15.44 -22.54
C PRO A 135 -6.46 -15.73 -21.23
N TRP A 136 -5.44 -16.60 -21.24
CA TRP A 136 -4.78 -17.11 -20.02
C TRP A 136 -3.89 -16.09 -19.28
N LEU A 137 -3.33 -15.09 -19.97
CA LEU A 137 -2.36 -14.17 -19.38
C LEU A 137 -3.05 -13.08 -18.54
N LEU A 138 -4.26 -12.68 -18.97
CA LEU A 138 -5.13 -11.79 -18.21
C LEU A 138 -5.68 -12.50 -16.97
N ASP A 139 -6.08 -13.76 -17.11
CA ASP A 139 -6.64 -14.56 -16.01
C ASP A 139 -5.59 -14.86 -14.91
N CYS A 140 -4.36 -15.23 -15.30
CA CYS A 140 -3.26 -15.40 -14.34
C CYS A 140 -2.88 -14.10 -13.62
N SER A 141 -2.93 -12.95 -14.29
CA SER A 141 -2.60 -11.65 -13.69
C SER A 141 -3.66 -11.23 -12.67
N CYS A 142 -4.95 -11.44 -12.98
CA CYS A 142 -6.04 -11.22 -12.03
C CYS A 142 -5.90 -12.12 -10.80
N HIS A 143 -5.63 -13.41 -11.00
CA HIS A 143 -5.46 -14.36 -9.90
C HIS A 143 -4.20 -14.07 -9.05
N LEU A 144 -3.13 -13.54 -9.64
CA LEU A 144 -1.91 -13.17 -8.91
C LEU A 144 -2.12 -11.89 -8.09
N SER A 145 -2.76 -10.86 -8.68
CA SER A 145 -3.11 -9.63 -7.97
C SER A 145 -3.99 -9.89 -6.74
N LEU A 146 -4.96 -10.81 -6.85
CA LEU A 146 -5.82 -11.22 -5.74
C LEU A 146 -5.03 -11.83 -4.58
N ARG A 147 -3.95 -12.57 -4.86
CA ARG A 147 -3.13 -13.24 -3.84
C ARG A 147 -2.32 -12.23 -3.02
N TRP A 148 -1.72 -11.23 -3.66
CA TRP A 148 -0.93 -10.21 -2.94
C TRP A 148 -1.80 -9.16 -2.29
N GLU A 149 -2.97 -8.84 -2.87
CA GLU A 149 -4.00 -8.05 -2.19
C GLU A 149 -4.45 -8.76 -0.90
N ALA A 150 -4.75 -10.06 -0.98
CA ALA A 150 -5.12 -10.86 0.20
C ALA A 150 -4.00 -10.94 1.24
N LEU A 151 -2.75 -11.13 0.81
CA LEU A 151 -1.59 -11.12 1.70
C LEU A 151 -1.44 -9.77 2.42
N GLY A 152 -1.62 -8.66 1.68
CA GLY A 152 -1.61 -7.33 2.27
C GLY A 152 -2.71 -7.18 3.33
N TRP A 153 -3.95 -7.55 3.02
CA TRP A 153 -5.05 -7.48 3.99
C TRP A 153 -4.79 -8.34 5.22
N PHE A 154 -4.28 -9.55 5.02
CA PHE A 154 -3.88 -10.43 6.11
C PHE A 154 -2.84 -9.77 7.02
N LEU A 155 -1.75 -9.24 6.47
CA LEU A 155 -0.70 -8.55 7.25
C LEU A 155 -1.23 -7.30 7.95
N PHE A 156 -2.17 -6.58 7.33
CA PHE A 156 -2.82 -5.41 7.95
C PHE A 156 -3.61 -5.82 9.20
N TYR A 157 -4.45 -6.85 9.11
CA TYR A 157 -5.25 -7.31 10.24
C TYR A 157 -4.42 -8.00 11.32
N VAL A 158 -3.42 -8.81 10.94
CA VAL A 158 -2.43 -9.34 11.90
C VAL A 158 -1.71 -8.20 12.60
N GLY A 159 -1.34 -7.14 11.87
CA GLY A 159 -0.72 -5.94 12.43
C GLY A 159 -1.60 -5.23 13.45
N ASN A 160 -2.89 -5.05 13.15
CA ASN A 160 -3.83 -4.42 14.10
C ASN A 160 -4.05 -5.25 15.36
N VAL A 161 -4.21 -6.57 15.22
CA VAL A 161 -4.34 -7.48 16.37
C VAL A 161 -3.06 -7.48 17.19
N GLY A 162 -1.90 -7.59 16.53
CA GLY A 162 -0.60 -7.51 17.18
C GLY A 162 -0.37 -6.17 17.88
N ALA A 163 -0.78 -5.06 17.28
CA ALA A 163 -0.66 -3.72 17.86
C ALA A 163 -1.56 -3.57 19.08
N ALA A 164 -2.76 -4.16 19.08
CA ALA A 164 -3.64 -4.13 20.24
C ALA A 164 -3.00 -4.85 21.44
N PHE A 165 -2.48 -6.08 21.24
CA PHE A 165 -1.82 -6.84 22.30
C PHE A 165 -0.48 -6.21 22.71
N GLY A 166 0.30 -5.74 21.74
CA GLY A 166 1.57 -5.05 21.95
C GLY A 166 1.42 -3.76 22.74
N SER A 167 0.46 -2.92 22.36
CA SER A 167 0.08 -1.71 23.11
C SER A 167 -0.30 -2.08 24.54
N ALA A 168 -1.18 -3.06 24.74
CA ALA A 168 -1.57 -3.47 26.08
C ALA A 168 -0.35 -3.96 26.90
N TYR A 169 0.50 -4.78 26.29
CA TYR A 169 1.70 -5.34 26.94
C TYR A 169 2.71 -4.27 27.37
N TYR A 170 2.93 -3.25 26.54
CA TYR A 170 3.79 -2.11 26.85
C TYR A 170 3.18 -1.21 27.93
N HIS A 171 1.89 -0.87 27.84
CA HIS A 171 1.26 0.07 28.77
C HIS A 171 1.02 -0.51 30.16
N LEU A 172 0.93 -1.84 30.29
CA LEU A 172 0.86 -2.51 31.60
C LEU A 172 2.16 -2.35 32.41
N LYS A 173 3.31 -2.35 31.73
CA LYS A 173 4.62 -2.15 32.35
C LYS A 173 5.56 -1.48 31.34
N PRO A 174 5.65 -0.15 31.34
CA PRO A 174 6.44 0.56 30.33
C PRO A 174 7.93 0.27 30.48
N ASP A 175 8.53 -0.27 29.43
CA ASP A 175 9.97 -0.46 29.30
C ASP A 175 10.37 -0.54 27.81
N ASP A 176 11.66 -0.30 27.53
CA ASP A 176 12.19 -0.27 26.16
C ASP A 176 12.09 -1.64 25.45
N ASP A 177 12.25 -2.74 26.18
CA ASP A 177 12.16 -4.09 25.60
C ASP A 177 10.71 -4.44 25.20
N ARG A 178 9.71 -3.83 25.84
CA ARG A 178 8.29 -3.98 25.49
C ARG A 178 7.81 -3.03 24.42
N LEU A 179 8.42 -1.86 24.31
CA LEU A 179 8.05 -0.82 23.36
C LEU A 179 8.09 -1.31 21.90
N ILE A 180 9.03 -2.20 21.58
CA ILE A 180 9.13 -2.81 20.26
C ILE A 180 7.85 -3.56 19.85
N TRP A 181 7.16 -4.18 20.82
CA TRP A 181 5.94 -4.95 20.58
C TRP A 181 4.73 -4.06 20.29
N ASP A 182 4.76 -2.79 20.72
CA ASP A 182 3.74 -1.80 20.35
C ASP A 182 4.03 -1.19 18.95
N ARG A 183 5.31 -0.88 18.69
CA ARG A 183 5.76 -0.20 17.46
C ARG A 183 5.76 -1.07 16.22
N LEU A 184 6.29 -2.30 16.30
CA LEU A 184 6.45 -3.19 15.15
C LEU A 184 5.13 -3.52 14.45
N PRO A 185 4.09 -3.99 15.16
CA PRO A 185 2.83 -4.37 14.52
C PRO A 185 2.08 -3.17 13.91
N MET A 186 2.22 -1.99 14.52
CA MET A 186 1.67 -0.74 14.00
C MET A 186 2.31 -0.37 12.66
N MET A 187 3.64 -0.44 12.55
CA MET A 187 4.36 -0.20 11.30
C MET A 187 3.99 -1.22 10.22
N MET A 188 3.86 -2.49 10.59
CA MET A 188 3.43 -3.55 9.68
C MET A 188 2.04 -3.25 9.11
N SER A 189 1.10 -2.81 9.96
CA SER A 189 -0.24 -2.40 9.54
C SER A 189 -0.21 -1.25 8.53
N ALA A 190 0.46 -0.14 8.87
CA ALA A 190 0.57 1.03 7.99
C ALA A 190 1.25 0.71 6.65
N SER A 191 2.34 -0.06 6.69
CA SER A 191 3.11 -0.46 5.50
C SER A 191 2.29 -1.38 4.59
N SER A 192 1.56 -2.31 5.18
CA SER A 192 0.69 -3.21 4.42
C SER A 192 -0.46 -2.45 3.75
N LEU A 193 -1.10 -1.55 4.47
CA LEU A 193 -2.20 -0.73 3.94
C LEU A 193 -1.74 0.15 2.77
N LEU A 194 -0.57 0.79 2.90
CA LEU A 194 0.05 1.57 1.82
C LEU A 194 0.33 0.70 0.59
N SER A 195 0.89 -0.51 0.79
CA SER A 195 1.17 -1.45 -0.30
C SER A 195 -0.11 -1.86 -1.04
N ILE A 196 -1.18 -2.22 -0.33
CA ILE A 196 -2.47 -2.59 -0.96
C ILE A 196 -2.98 -1.46 -1.85
N LEU A 197 -2.85 -0.21 -1.41
CA LEU A 197 -3.22 0.95 -2.23
C LEU A 197 -2.34 1.09 -3.47
N VAL A 198 -1.04 0.79 -3.38
CA VAL A 198 -0.16 0.78 -4.56
C VAL A 198 -0.58 -0.33 -5.54
N ILE A 199 -0.90 -1.53 -5.04
CA ILE A 199 -1.41 -2.65 -5.86
C ILE A 199 -2.68 -2.23 -6.59
N GLU A 200 -3.63 -1.62 -5.87
CA GLU A 200 -4.92 -1.22 -6.43
C GLU A 200 -4.78 -0.09 -7.48
N ARG A 201 -3.98 0.94 -7.18
CA ARG A 201 -3.99 2.22 -7.92
C ARG A 201 -2.89 2.36 -8.95
N VAL A 202 -1.78 1.64 -8.79
CA VAL A 202 -0.58 1.80 -9.62
C VAL A 202 -0.36 0.56 -10.45
N ASP A 203 0.14 -0.51 -9.83
CA ASP A 203 0.49 -1.78 -10.45
C ASP A 203 0.79 -2.82 -9.36
N GLU A 204 0.54 -4.09 -9.67
CA GLU A 204 0.78 -5.22 -8.77
C GLU A 204 2.27 -5.39 -8.41
N ARG A 205 3.17 -5.31 -9.39
CA ARG A 205 4.61 -5.47 -9.15
C ARG A 205 5.17 -4.32 -8.32
N ALA A 206 4.70 -3.11 -8.60
CA ALA A 206 5.06 -1.93 -7.81
C ALA A 206 4.58 -2.07 -6.36
N GLY A 207 3.36 -2.58 -6.17
CA GLY A 207 2.80 -2.82 -4.85
C GLY A 207 3.54 -3.92 -4.08
N LEU A 208 3.83 -5.07 -4.70
CA LEU A 208 4.61 -6.14 -4.06
C LEU A 208 6.03 -5.68 -3.70
N SER A 209 6.69 -4.94 -4.60
CA SER A 209 8.00 -4.35 -4.33
C SER A 209 7.93 -3.36 -3.17
N CYS A 210 6.87 -2.54 -3.10
CA CYS A 210 6.60 -1.64 -1.98
C CYS A 210 6.43 -2.42 -0.67
N LEU A 211 5.64 -3.49 -0.66
CA LEU A 211 5.44 -4.35 0.52
C LEU A 211 6.77 -4.89 1.05
N ILE A 212 7.54 -5.56 0.19
CA ILE A 212 8.83 -6.18 0.57
C ILE A 212 9.82 -5.12 1.05
N SER A 213 9.85 -3.96 0.40
CA SER A 213 10.75 -2.86 0.78
C SER A 213 10.38 -2.29 2.15
N LEU A 214 9.10 -2.03 2.41
CA LEU A 214 8.67 -1.50 3.72
C LEU A 214 8.81 -2.54 4.85
N LEU A 215 8.53 -3.81 4.57
CA LEU A 215 8.74 -4.91 5.53
C LEU A 215 10.22 -5.17 5.82
N SER A 216 11.13 -4.95 4.86
CA SER A 216 12.56 -5.02 5.15
C SER A 216 13.03 -3.80 5.92
N LEU A 217 12.55 -2.59 5.55
CA LEU A 217 12.88 -1.35 6.25
C LEU A 217 12.38 -1.32 7.69
N LEU A 218 11.23 -1.93 8.02
CA LEU A 218 10.78 -2.00 9.43
C LEU A 218 11.70 -2.88 10.28
N LEU A 219 12.21 -3.99 9.72
CA LEU A 219 13.15 -4.87 10.43
C LEU A 219 14.49 -4.16 10.63
N VAL A 220 14.98 -3.49 9.59
CA VAL A 220 16.19 -2.65 9.67
C VAL A 220 15.99 -1.54 10.68
N SER A 221 14.86 -0.85 10.66
CA SER A 221 14.52 0.20 11.63
C SER A 221 14.57 -0.31 13.05
N SER A 222 13.99 -1.47 13.32
CA SER A 222 13.93 -2.04 14.66
C SER A 222 15.32 -2.50 15.15
N ALA A 223 16.14 -3.03 14.24
CA ALA A 223 17.54 -3.36 14.54
C ALA A 223 18.38 -2.10 14.80
N CYS A 224 18.21 -1.05 13.99
CA CYS A 224 18.89 0.24 14.15
C CYS A 224 18.50 0.91 15.47
N GLU A 225 17.22 0.91 15.84
CA GLU A 225 16.75 1.37 17.14
C GLU A 225 17.46 0.62 18.27
N ARG A 226 17.56 -0.72 18.20
CA ARG A 226 18.18 -1.52 19.26
C ARG A 226 19.70 -1.36 19.38
N ILE A 227 20.40 -1.20 18.26
CA ILE A 227 21.87 -1.19 18.20
C ILE A 227 22.42 0.24 18.30
N LEU A 228 21.77 1.20 17.64
CA LEU A 228 22.26 2.58 17.48
C LEU A 228 21.51 3.59 18.37
N ASP A 229 20.43 3.18 19.04
CA ASP A 229 19.55 4.08 19.82
C ASP A 229 19.07 5.27 18.96
N ASP A 230 18.65 4.97 17.73
CA ASP A 230 18.26 5.97 16.74
C ASP A 230 16.87 5.68 16.16
N MET A 231 15.88 6.50 16.52
CA MET A 231 14.47 6.33 16.15
C MET A 231 14.11 6.99 14.81
N ARG A 232 15.04 7.66 14.14
CA ARG A 232 14.71 8.46 12.94
C ARG A 232 14.06 7.64 11.84
N LEU A 233 14.59 6.44 11.59
CA LEU A 233 14.05 5.55 10.57
C LEU A 233 12.62 5.11 10.91
N TRP A 234 12.34 4.86 12.19
CA TRP A 234 11.02 4.53 12.68
C TRP A 234 10.04 5.70 12.48
N VAL A 235 10.42 6.92 12.83
CA VAL A 235 9.58 8.12 12.64
C VAL A 235 9.22 8.32 11.17
N VAL A 236 10.21 8.24 10.28
CA VAL A 236 10.00 8.43 8.84
C VAL A 236 9.11 7.33 8.27
N LEU A 237 9.34 6.07 8.62
CA LEU A 237 8.52 4.95 8.15
C LEU A 237 7.07 5.02 8.64
N ASN A 238 6.80 5.64 9.80
CA ASN A 238 5.44 5.90 10.26
C ASN A 238 4.80 7.11 9.57
N LEU A 239 5.57 8.16 9.31
CA LEU A 239 5.07 9.38 8.66
C LEU A 239 4.71 9.14 7.18
N VAL A 240 5.49 8.32 6.47
CA VAL A 240 5.33 8.09 5.04
C VAL A 240 3.93 7.58 4.69
N PRO A 241 3.39 6.49 5.29
CA PRO A 241 2.01 6.04 5.05
C PRO A 241 0.96 7.10 5.38
N CYS A 242 1.12 7.87 6.47
CA CYS A 242 0.15 8.90 6.87
C CYS A 242 -0.01 10.01 5.82
N VAL A 243 1.04 10.32 5.07
CA VAL A 243 1.00 11.31 3.98
C VAL A 243 0.69 10.65 2.63
N ALA A 244 1.32 9.51 2.34
CA ALA A 244 1.21 8.84 1.05
C ALA A 244 -0.19 8.27 0.80
N ILE A 245 -0.87 7.76 1.83
CA ILE A 245 -2.22 7.22 1.69
C ILE A 245 -3.22 8.31 1.23
N PRO A 246 -3.38 9.45 1.94
CA PRO A 246 -4.25 10.53 1.47
C PRO A 246 -3.84 11.06 0.10
N ALA A 247 -2.53 11.26 -0.14
CA ALA A 247 -2.03 11.74 -1.42
C ALA A 247 -2.40 10.78 -2.56
N MET A 248 -2.26 9.46 -2.37
CA MET A 248 -2.64 8.49 -3.38
C MET A 248 -4.15 8.41 -3.61
N LEU A 249 -4.95 8.57 -2.56
CA LEU A 249 -6.41 8.62 -2.68
C LEU A 249 -6.89 9.81 -3.53
N PHE A 250 -6.17 10.93 -3.46
CA PHE A 250 -6.46 12.14 -4.23
C PHE A 250 -5.89 12.10 -5.66
N LEU A 251 -4.65 11.65 -5.82
CA LEU A 251 -3.92 11.72 -7.10
C LEU A 251 -4.26 10.58 -8.08
N PHE A 252 -4.71 9.42 -7.58
CA PHE A 252 -4.98 8.24 -8.41
C PHE A 252 -6.44 7.81 -8.35
N ALA A 253 -7.04 7.55 -9.51
CA ALA A 253 -8.40 7.04 -9.61
C ALA A 253 -8.48 5.60 -9.08
N PRO A 254 -9.56 5.25 -8.35
CA PRO A 254 -9.76 3.89 -7.85
C PRO A 254 -10.03 2.91 -8.98
N LYS A 255 -9.47 1.70 -8.86
CA LYS A 255 -9.75 0.58 -9.77
C LYS A 255 -11.11 -0.05 -9.46
N TYR A 256 -11.48 -0.09 -8.18
CA TYR A 256 -12.74 -0.66 -7.70
C TYR A 256 -13.74 0.42 -7.27
N THR A 257 -15.02 0.22 -7.59
CA THR A 257 -16.13 1.04 -7.09
C THR A 257 -16.14 1.01 -5.56
N HIS A 258 -16.33 2.16 -4.91
CA HIS A 258 -16.35 2.35 -3.44
C HIS A 258 -15.03 2.20 -2.66
N SER A 259 -13.89 1.94 -3.31
CA SER A 259 -12.57 1.85 -2.65
C SER A 259 -12.26 3.06 -1.74
N ARG A 260 -12.62 4.28 -2.16
CA ARG A 260 -12.36 5.51 -1.39
C ARG A 260 -12.99 5.52 0.01
N PHE A 261 -14.18 4.94 0.19
CA PHE A 261 -14.89 4.95 1.47
C PHE A 261 -14.25 4.03 2.50
N TRP A 262 -13.77 2.86 2.06
CA TRP A 262 -13.08 1.90 2.92
C TRP A 262 -11.77 2.47 3.46
N PHE A 263 -10.92 3.05 2.60
CA PHE A 263 -9.67 3.65 3.06
C PHE A 263 -9.88 4.90 3.91
N LEU A 264 -10.96 5.66 3.71
CA LEU A 264 -11.30 6.76 4.61
C LEU A 264 -11.73 6.25 5.99
N ALA A 265 -12.48 5.15 6.07
CA ALA A 265 -12.87 4.54 7.34
C ALA A 265 -11.65 3.95 8.08
N THR A 266 -10.84 3.16 7.37
CA THR A 266 -9.64 2.52 7.93
C THR A 266 -8.54 3.53 8.25
N GLY A 267 -8.30 4.49 7.35
CA GLY A 267 -7.29 5.53 7.49
C GLY A 267 -7.61 6.49 8.63
N LYS A 268 -8.86 6.97 8.75
CA LYS A 268 -9.25 7.82 9.88
C LYS A 268 -9.15 7.08 11.22
N ALA A 269 -9.54 5.81 11.27
CA ALA A 269 -9.42 5.01 12.50
C ALA A 269 -7.95 4.83 12.92
N PHE A 270 -7.08 4.58 11.95
CA PHE A 270 -5.65 4.42 12.18
C PHE A 270 -4.97 5.74 12.58
N THR A 271 -5.22 6.84 11.85
CA THR A 271 -4.64 8.15 12.18
C THR A 271 -5.17 8.71 13.49
N PHE A 272 -6.48 8.57 13.76
CA PHE A 272 -7.05 8.96 15.05
C PHE A 272 -6.43 8.17 16.21
N TRP A 273 -6.21 6.87 16.02
CA TRP A 273 -5.53 6.06 17.01
C TRP A 273 -4.07 6.51 17.21
N GLN A 274 -3.35 6.78 16.12
CA GLN A 274 -1.98 7.30 16.18
C GLN A 274 -1.91 8.68 16.86
N ASP A 275 -2.84 9.58 16.56
CA ASP A 275 -2.97 10.91 17.16
C ASP A 275 -3.34 10.82 18.65
N SER A 276 -4.17 9.84 19.03
CA SER A 276 -4.49 9.58 20.45
C SER A 276 -3.29 9.11 21.27
N LYS A 277 -2.24 8.59 20.61
CA LYS A 277 -0.97 8.18 21.23
C LYS A 277 0.10 9.27 21.13
N ALA A 278 -0.05 10.25 20.24
CA ALA A 278 0.83 11.41 20.18
C ALA A 278 0.57 12.31 21.40
N LEU A 279 1.59 12.48 22.23
CA LEU A 279 1.54 13.30 23.45
C LEU A 279 0.96 14.70 23.16
N PRO A 280 0.05 15.22 23.99
CA PRO A 280 -0.18 16.66 24.03
C PRO A 280 1.12 17.31 24.52
N THR A 281 1.82 17.95 23.59
CA THR A 281 2.92 18.87 23.88
C THR A 281 2.34 20.15 24.45
N GLU A 282 1.78 20.09 25.66
CA GLU A 282 1.48 21.28 26.45
C GLU A 282 1.96 21.11 27.89
N ARG A 283 3.19 21.55 28.12
CA ARG A 283 3.51 22.46 29.23
C ARG A 283 4.90 23.09 29.03
N PHE A 284 4.98 23.96 28.02
CA PHE A 284 5.86 25.12 28.07
C PHE A 284 4.97 26.35 28.26
N THR A 285 4.62 26.65 29.50
CA THR A 285 4.21 27.99 29.91
C THR A 285 4.64 28.22 31.36
N VAL A 286 5.47 29.26 31.50
CA VAL A 286 6.11 29.89 32.68
C VAL A 286 7.29 29.14 33.29
#